data_AF-A0A9R0WV18-F1
#
_entry.id   AF-A0A9R0WV18-F1
#
_cell.length_a   1.000
_cell.length_b   1.000
_cell.length_c   1.000
_cell.angle_alpha   90.00
_cell.angle_beta   90.00
_cell.angle_gamma   90.00
#
_symmetry.space_group_name_H-M   'P 1'
#
loop_
_entity.id
_entity.type
_entity.pdbx_description
1 polymer ?
#
loop_
_entity_poly.entity_id
_entity_poly.type
_entity_poly.pdbx_seq_one_letter_code
_entity_poly.pdbx_strand_id
1 'polypeptide(L)'
;MRDAMSKLGSDPNKINPLVPVDLVVDHSVQVDVARSENAVQANMELEFSRNKERFGFLKWGSTAFNNMLVVPPGSGIVHQVNLEYLARVVFNNGGILYPDSVVGTDSHTTMIDGLGVAGWGVGGIEAEATMLGQPMSMVLPAVVGFKLSGKLRNGVTATDLVLTVTQMLRKHGVVGKFVEFYGGGMGELSLADRATIANMAPEYGATMGFFPVDAKTLDYLKLTGRSDETVAMIETYLRANNMFVDYKQVQAERVYSSYLELDLDEVEPCLSGPKRPHDRVTLKNMQSDWLSCLDNKVGFKGFAVPKESQAKVAEFSFRGTPAKIKHGDVVIAAITSCTNTSNPNVMLGAALVAKKACDLGLE
;
A
#
# COMPACT_ATOMS: atom_id res chain seq x y z
N MET A 1 -30.64 -3.10 -0.05
CA MET A 1 -31.08 -3.73 1.22
C MET A 1 -32.24 -3.00 1.89
N ARG A 2 -32.20 -1.66 2.07
CA ARG A 2 -33.30 -0.88 2.66
C ARG A 2 -34.67 -1.15 2.00
N ASP A 3 -34.74 -1.10 0.67
CA ASP A 3 -35.99 -1.40 -0.05
C ASP A 3 -36.50 -2.82 0.18
N ALA A 4 -35.59 -3.80 0.28
CA ALA A 4 -35.97 -5.19 0.56
C ALA A 4 -36.53 -5.33 1.99
N MET A 5 -35.91 -4.69 2.98
CA MET A 5 -36.43 -4.64 4.35
C MET A 5 -37.82 -4.01 4.41
N SER A 6 -38.03 -2.91 3.69
CA SER A 6 -39.33 -2.25 3.60
C SER A 6 -40.40 -3.15 2.94
N LYS A 7 -40.06 -3.82 1.82
CA LYS A 7 -40.96 -4.78 1.16
C LYS A 7 -41.34 -5.97 2.04
N LEU A 8 -40.47 -6.37 2.96
CA LEU A 8 -40.73 -7.41 3.96
C LEU A 8 -41.48 -6.89 5.20
N GLY A 9 -41.90 -5.62 5.23
CA GLY A 9 -42.62 -5.02 6.34
C GLY A 9 -41.75 -4.70 7.57
N SER A 10 -40.43 -4.65 7.41
CA SER A 10 -39.48 -4.33 8.47
C SER A 10 -38.94 -2.89 8.34
N ASP A 11 -38.30 -2.39 9.41
CA ASP A 11 -37.72 -1.05 9.43
C ASP A 11 -36.45 -0.99 8.56
N PRO A 12 -36.44 -0.19 7.47
CA PRO A 12 -35.27 -0.04 6.61
C PRO A 12 -34.09 0.63 7.33
N ASN A 13 -34.33 1.40 8.39
CA ASN A 13 -33.26 2.08 9.13
C ASN A 13 -32.36 1.11 9.90
N LYS A 14 -32.75 -0.17 10.04
CA LYS A 14 -31.87 -1.24 10.53
C LYS A 14 -30.71 -1.54 9.57
N ILE A 15 -30.83 -1.17 8.29
CA ILE A 15 -29.71 -1.21 7.35
C ILE A 15 -28.89 0.06 7.56
N ASN A 16 -27.95 0.00 8.50
CA ASN A 16 -27.11 1.10 8.90
C ASN A 16 -25.80 0.57 9.51
N PRO A 17 -24.62 1.14 9.19
CA PRO A 17 -23.38 0.69 9.80
C PRO A 17 -23.37 0.78 11.33
N LEU A 18 -23.03 -0.33 11.99
CA LEU A 18 -22.86 -0.46 13.44
C LEU A 18 -21.43 -0.13 13.90
N VAL A 19 -20.50 -0.01 12.96
CA VAL A 19 -19.10 0.34 13.16
C VAL A 19 -18.75 1.58 12.34
N PRO A 20 -17.65 2.29 12.66
CA PRO A 20 -17.15 3.38 11.83
C PRO A 20 -16.85 2.92 10.40
N VAL A 21 -17.25 3.72 9.41
CA VAL A 21 -17.00 3.48 7.99
C VAL A 21 -16.42 4.76 7.39
N ASP A 22 -15.17 4.68 6.93
CA ASP A 22 -14.48 5.79 6.31
C ASP A 22 -14.29 5.47 4.81
N LEU A 23 -14.92 6.27 3.94
CA LEU A 23 -14.81 6.14 2.48
C LEU A 23 -13.96 7.29 1.93
N VAL A 24 -12.92 6.95 1.17
CA VAL A 24 -12.06 7.94 0.49
C VAL A 24 -12.30 7.89 -1.02
N VAL A 25 -12.52 9.05 -1.64
CA VAL A 25 -12.73 9.14 -3.09
C VAL A 25 -11.41 9.45 -3.78
N ASP A 26 -10.77 8.41 -4.32
CA ASP A 26 -9.42 8.48 -4.91
C ASP A 26 -9.28 7.77 -6.27
N HIS A 27 -10.20 6.86 -6.61
CA HIS A 27 -10.18 6.09 -7.86
C HIS A 27 -10.90 6.75 -9.06
N SER A 28 -11.17 8.06 -9.01
CA SER A 28 -11.90 8.78 -10.06
C SER A 28 -11.05 9.74 -10.89
N VAL A 29 -9.93 10.23 -10.36
CA VAL A 29 -9.03 11.14 -11.07
C VAL A 29 -8.20 10.39 -12.11
N GLN A 30 -7.96 11.03 -13.26
CA GLN A 30 -7.14 10.49 -14.33
C GLN A 30 -6.06 11.51 -14.71
N VAL A 31 -4.96 11.02 -15.30
CA VAL A 31 -3.88 11.88 -15.80
C VAL A 31 -4.20 12.28 -17.25
N ASP A 32 -5.19 13.16 -17.43
CA ASP A 32 -5.56 13.71 -18.73
C ASP A 32 -4.53 14.76 -19.20
N VAL A 33 -4.05 15.56 -18.25
CA VAL A 33 -3.01 16.58 -18.44
C VAL A 33 -1.85 16.27 -17.50
N ALA A 34 -0.62 16.37 -18.02
CA ALA A 34 0.61 16.17 -17.27
C ALA A 34 1.68 17.19 -17.72
N ARG A 35 2.74 17.35 -16.91
CA ARG A 35 3.90 18.23 -17.21
C ARG A 35 3.49 19.68 -17.54
N SER A 36 2.57 20.23 -16.74
CA SER A 36 2.09 21.60 -16.81
C SER A 36 1.73 22.08 -15.40
N GLU A 37 1.93 23.36 -15.11
CA GLU A 37 1.60 23.96 -13.80
C GLU A 37 0.10 23.80 -13.46
N ASN A 38 -0.77 23.87 -14.47
CA ASN A 38 -2.22 23.75 -14.28
C ASN A 38 -2.74 22.29 -14.35
N ALA A 39 -1.86 21.29 -14.44
CA ALA A 39 -2.27 19.90 -14.67
C ALA A 39 -3.19 19.35 -13.56
N VAL A 40 -2.87 19.65 -12.30
CA VAL A 40 -3.65 19.18 -11.14
C VAL A 40 -5.09 19.69 -11.21
N GLN A 41 -5.26 21.00 -11.35
CA GLN A 41 -6.59 21.61 -11.42
C GLN A 41 -7.37 21.12 -12.63
N ALA A 42 -6.75 21.05 -13.82
CA ALA A 42 -7.41 20.55 -15.02
C ALA A 42 -7.93 19.11 -14.87
N ASN A 43 -7.13 18.23 -14.27
CA ASN A 43 -7.53 16.84 -14.02
C ASN A 43 -8.66 16.75 -12.98
N MET A 44 -8.65 17.58 -11.93
CA MET A 44 -9.72 17.63 -10.93
C MET A 44 -11.04 18.16 -11.50
N GLU A 45 -10.99 19.17 -12.38
CA GLU A 45 -12.18 19.68 -13.06
C GLU A 45 -12.81 18.61 -13.97
N LEU A 46 -11.97 17.88 -14.71
CA LEU A 46 -12.41 16.75 -15.54
C LEU A 46 -12.99 15.61 -14.68
N GLU A 47 -12.33 15.25 -13.58
CA GLU A 47 -12.82 14.25 -12.62
C GLU A 47 -14.23 14.60 -12.14
N PHE A 48 -14.45 15.84 -11.70
CA PHE A 48 -15.74 16.27 -11.19
C PHE A 48 -16.82 16.27 -12.27
N SER A 49 -16.50 16.72 -13.48
CA SER A 49 -17.46 16.71 -14.59
C SER A 49 -17.91 15.29 -14.96
N ARG A 50 -16.99 14.32 -14.97
CA ARG A 50 -17.24 12.92 -15.35
C ARG A 50 -17.98 12.13 -14.28
N ASN A 51 -17.81 12.50 -13.00
CA ASN A 51 -18.27 11.69 -11.87
C ASN A 51 -19.36 12.38 -11.02
N LYS A 52 -19.97 13.46 -11.53
CA LYS A 52 -20.96 14.27 -10.79
C LYS A 52 -22.08 13.44 -10.15
N GLU A 53 -22.66 12.48 -10.89
CA GLU A 53 -23.71 11.60 -10.37
C GLU A 53 -23.19 10.72 -9.23
N ARG A 54 -22.04 10.08 -9.42
CA ARG A 54 -21.40 9.22 -8.41
C ARG A 54 -21.07 10.01 -7.13
N PHE A 55 -20.54 11.22 -7.25
CA PHE A 55 -20.24 12.07 -6.10
C PHE A 55 -21.51 12.54 -5.40
N GLY A 56 -22.58 12.85 -6.16
CA GLY A 56 -23.91 13.10 -5.59
C GLY A 56 -24.44 11.91 -4.81
N PHE A 57 -24.30 10.70 -5.34
CA PHE A 57 -24.72 9.46 -4.70
C PHE A 57 -23.92 9.16 -3.41
N LEU A 58 -22.59 9.30 -3.43
CA LEU A 58 -21.75 9.10 -2.24
C LEU A 58 -22.04 10.14 -1.15
N LYS A 59 -22.27 11.40 -1.55
CA LYS A 59 -22.66 12.48 -0.64
C LYS A 59 -24.06 12.25 -0.05
N TRP A 60 -24.98 11.67 -0.81
CA TRP A 60 -26.25 11.22 -0.26
C TRP A 60 -26.02 10.07 0.74
N GLY A 61 -25.17 9.10 0.40
CA GLY A 61 -24.82 7.98 1.27
C GLY A 61 -24.32 8.43 2.65
N SER A 62 -23.43 9.43 2.69
CA SER A 62 -22.88 9.95 3.95
C SER A 62 -23.90 10.65 4.86
N THR A 63 -25.07 11.04 4.33
CA THR A 63 -26.16 11.61 5.12
C THR A 63 -27.29 10.61 5.37
N ALA A 64 -27.42 9.59 4.51
CA ALA A 64 -28.42 8.54 4.61
C ALA A 64 -28.03 7.43 5.60
N PHE A 65 -26.73 7.23 5.86
CA PHE A 65 -26.20 6.23 6.78
C PHE A 65 -25.44 6.89 7.93
N ASN A 66 -25.62 6.36 9.14
CA ASN A 66 -24.85 6.76 10.32
C ASN A 66 -23.44 6.17 10.25
N ASN A 67 -22.51 6.75 11.01
CA ASN A 67 -21.13 6.28 11.11
C ASN A 67 -20.37 6.25 9.78
N MET A 68 -20.88 6.92 8.73
CA MET A 68 -20.26 6.98 7.42
C MET A 68 -19.59 8.35 7.20
N LEU A 69 -18.26 8.37 7.24
CA LEU A 69 -17.45 9.51 6.83
C LEU A 69 -17.09 9.36 5.35
N VAL A 70 -17.23 10.44 4.58
CA VAL A 70 -16.75 10.50 3.19
C VAL A 70 -15.70 11.58 3.08
N VAL A 71 -14.47 11.17 2.77
CA VAL A 71 -13.35 12.04 2.44
C VAL A 71 -13.47 12.42 0.95
N PRO A 72 -13.55 13.73 0.62
CA PRO A 72 -13.88 14.18 -0.73
C PRO A 72 -12.72 13.97 -1.73
N PRO A 73 -13.00 14.05 -3.05
CA PRO A 73 -11.98 14.01 -4.09
C PRO A 73 -10.85 15.02 -3.85
N GLY A 74 -9.62 14.67 -4.23
CA GLY A 74 -8.45 15.53 -4.09
C GLY A 74 -7.82 15.56 -2.69
N SER A 75 -8.30 14.73 -1.75
CA SER A 75 -7.77 14.68 -0.37
C SER A 75 -6.62 13.69 -0.16
N GLY A 76 -6.26 12.91 -1.19
CA GLY A 76 -5.23 11.86 -1.11
C GLY A 76 -5.76 10.48 -1.50
N ILE A 77 -4.96 9.45 -1.23
CA ILE A 77 -5.25 8.04 -1.54
C ILE A 77 -5.65 7.32 -0.25
N VAL A 78 -6.64 6.43 -0.31
CA VAL A 78 -7.29 5.78 0.84
C VAL A 78 -6.32 5.28 1.90
N HIS A 79 -5.28 4.54 1.51
CA HIS A 79 -4.35 3.93 2.46
C HIS A 79 -3.37 4.92 3.09
N GLN A 80 -3.00 5.97 2.35
CA GLN A 80 -2.18 7.06 2.90
C GLN A 80 -2.99 7.91 3.88
N VAL A 81 -4.22 8.28 3.51
CA VAL A 81 -5.16 8.98 4.40
C VAL A 81 -5.46 8.12 5.63
N ASN A 82 -5.52 6.79 5.48
CA ASN A 82 -5.69 5.88 6.61
C ASN A 82 -4.52 5.97 7.59
N LEU A 83 -3.28 5.79 7.12
CA LEU A 83 -2.08 5.88 7.95
C LEU A 83 -1.93 7.24 8.66
N GLU A 84 -2.11 8.32 7.91
CA GLU A 84 -1.81 9.68 8.37
C GLU A 84 -2.94 10.30 9.19
N TYR A 85 -4.19 9.86 8.99
CA TYR A 85 -5.35 10.50 9.59
C TYR A 85 -6.33 9.51 10.24
N LEU A 86 -6.88 8.54 9.50
CA LEU A 86 -8.03 7.76 9.96
C LEU A 86 -7.68 6.72 11.02
N ALA A 87 -6.52 6.07 10.94
CA ALA A 87 -6.18 4.96 11.83
C ALA A 87 -6.09 5.40 13.30
N ARG A 88 -6.66 4.57 14.18
CA ARG A 88 -6.76 4.84 15.61
C ARG A 88 -5.69 4.11 16.41
N VAL A 89 -5.20 2.97 15.92
CA VAL A 89 -4.29 2.02 16.60
C VAL A 89 -4.89 1.37 17.85
N VAL A 90 -5.48 2.16 18.74
CA VAL A 90 -6.32 1.71 19.86
C VAL A 90 -7.58 2.57 19.90
N PHE A 91 -8.74 1.93 19.85
CA PHE A 91 -10.02 2.60 20.06
C PHE A 91 -10.25 2.89 21.54
N ASN A 92 -10.94 3.99 21.83
CA ASN A 92 -11.57 4.24 23.12
C ASN A 92 -13.08 4.43 22.91
N ASN A 93 -13.85 3.39 23.23
CA ASN A 93 -15.30 3.42 23.09
C ASN A 93 -15.96 3.37 24.48
N GLY A 94 -16.38 4.53 24.98
CA GLY A 94 -17.05 4.61 26.29
C GLY A 94 -16.21 4.11 27.46
N GLY A 95 -14.88 4.30 27.41
CA GLY A 95 -13.94 3.83 28.44
C GLY A 95 -13.42 2.40 28.23
N ILE A 96 -13.91 1.68 27.23
CA ILE A 96 -13.37 0.38 26.82
C ILE A 96 -12.31 0.62 25.74
N LEU A 97 -11.08 0.22 26.05
CA LEU A 97 -9.96 0.25 25.11
C LEU A 97 -9.81 -1.11 24.41
N TYR A 98 -9.57 -1.09 23.09
CA TYR A 98 -9.30 -2.29 22.30
C TYR A 98 -8.46 -1.94 21.06
N PRO A 99 -7.72 -2.89 20.47
CA PRO A 99 -6.89 -2.62 19.30
C PRO A 99 -7.76 -2.21 18.12
N ASP A 100 -7.26 -1.30 17.30
CA ASP A 100 -7.81 -1.04 15.98
C ASP A 100 -7.61 -2.27 15.07
N SER A 101 -8.62 -2.55 14.26
CA SER A 101 -8.61 -3.60 13.24
C SER A 101 -9.64 -3.25 12.17
N VAL A 102 -9.36 -3.54 10.91
CA VAL A 102 -10.21 -3.06 9.81
C VAL A 102 -10.23 -4.04 8.64
N VAL A 103 -11.37 -4.15 7.97
CA VAL A 103 -11.42 -4.64 6.60
C VAL A 103 -11.85 -3.53 5.66
N GLY A 104 -11.24 -3.49 4.49
CA GLY A 104 -11.53 -2.49 3.47
C GLY A 104 -11.95 -3.13 2.16
N THR A 105 -12.70 -2.40 1.35
CA THR A 105 -13.12 -2.83 0.01
C THR A 105 -12.04 -2.61 -1.05
N ASP A 106 -10.78 -2.75 -0.65
CA ASP A 106 -9.59 -2.59 -1.46
C ASP A 106 -8.53 -3.60 -0.99
N SER A 107 -7.84 -4.27 -1.93
CA SER A 107 -6.89 -5.32 -1.58
C SER A 107 -5.73 -4.83 -0.71
N HIS A 108 -5.30 -3.59 -0.92
CA HIS A 108 -4.13 -3.00 -0.28
C HIS A 108 -4.42 -2.37 1.07
N THR A 109 -5.61 -2.60 1.65
CA THR A 109 -5.92 -2.24 3.05
C THR A 109 -4.88 -2.79 4.02
N THR A 110 -4.19 -3.88 3.67
CA THR A 110 -3.04 -4.43 4.38
C THR A 110 -1.89 -3.45 4.59
N MET A 111 -1.84 -2.32 3.86
CA MET A 111 -0.88 -1.26 4.12
C MET A 111 -0.92 -0.75 5.57
N ILE A 112 -2.09 -0.80 6.22
CA ILE A 112 -2.23 -0.37 7.61
C ILE A 112 -1.55 -1.31 8.62
N ASP A 113 -1.25 -2.55 8.20
CA ASP A 113 -0.55 -3.54 9.02
C ASP A 113 0.87 -3.07 9.38
N GLY A 114 1.46 -2.15 8.59
CA GLY A 114 2.73 -1.50 8.90
C GLY A 114 2.68 -0.66 10.19
N LEU A 115 1.49 -0.14 10.54
CA LEU A 115 1.20 0.63 11.75
C LEU A 115 0.78 -0.26 12.94
N GLY A 116 0.75 -1.58 12.76
CA GLY A 116 0.32 -2.54 13.77
C GLY A 116 -1.18 -2.63 13.97
N VAL A 117 -1.96 -2.14 13.00
CA VAL A 117 -3.42 -2.34 12.93
C VAL A 117 -3.66 -3.57 12.05
N ALA A 118 -4.34 -4.59 12.55
CA ALA A 118 -4.64 -5.77 11.74
C ALA A 118 -5.73 -5.44 10.72
N GLY A 119 -5.38 -5.40 9.43
CA GLY A 119 -6.38 -5.17 8.40
C GLY A 119 -6.07 -5.72 7.03
N TRP A 120 -7.13 -6.00 6.26
CA TRP A 120 -6.98 -6.61 4.94
C TRP A 120 -8.16 -6.30 4.03
N GLY A 121 -7.95 -6.55 2.73
CA GLY A 121 -8.97 -6.35 1.71
C GLY A 121 -10.02 -7.45 1.69
N VAL A 122 -11.28 -7.07 1.51
CA VAL A 122 -12.43 -7.97 1.31
C VAL A 122 -13.32 -7.48 0.17
N GLY A 123 -14.25 -8.31 -0.28
CA GLY A 123 -15.28 -7.89 -1.23
C GLY A 123 -16.29 -6.93 -0.61
N GLY A 124 -17.00 -6.19 -1.45
CA GLY A 124 -18.02 -5.23 -1.00
C GLY A 124 -19.13 -5.88 -0.17
N ILE A 125 -19.53 -7.11 -0.50
CA ILE A 125 -20.60 -7.83 0.22
C ILE A 125 -20.14 -8.23 1.62
N GLU A 126 -18.90 -8.71 1.78
CA GLU A 126 -18.32 -9.03 3.08
C GLU A 126 -18.16 -7.78 3.95
N ALA A 127 -17.74 -6.67 3.35
CA ALA A 127 -17.70 -5.38 4.02
C ALA A 127 -19.10 -4.92 4.46
N GLU A 128 -20.10 -5.02 3.59
CA GLU A 128 -21.51 -4.71 3.90
C GLU A 128 -22.06 -5.55 5.06
N ALA A 129 -21.79 -6.86 5.06
CA ALA A 129 -22.19 -7.73 6.16
C ALA A 129 -21.50 -7.32 7.48
N THR A 130 -20.19 -7.01 7.43
CA THR A 130 -19.41 -6.56 8.59
C THR A 130 -19.94 -5.23 9.13
N MET A 131 -20.26 -4.28 8.25
CA MET A 131 -20.89 -3.01 8.61
C MET A 131 -22.20 -3.23 9.37
N LEU A 132 -22.96 -4.27 9.05
CA LEU A 132 -24.23 -4.62 9.71
C LEU A 132 -24.06 -5.52 10.94
N GLY A 133 -22.83 -5.72 11.41
CA GLY A 133 -22.52 -6.46 12.63
C GLY A 133 -22.33 -7.96 12.45
N GLN A 134 -22.27 -8.46 11.22
CA GLN A 134 -21.94 -9.86 10.98
C GLN A 134 -20.44 -10.09 11.23
N PRO A 135 -20.05 -11.00 12.15
CA PRO A 135 -18.65 -11.34 12.32
C PRO A 135 -18.06 -11.96 11.05
N MET A 136 -16.80 -11.67 10.79
CA MET A 136 -16.07 -12.31 9.70
C MET A 136 -15.89 -13.81 9.96
N SER A 137 -16.22 -14.62 8.95
CA SER A 137 -15.97 -16.06 8.97
C SER A 137 -14.65 -16.35 8.25
N MET A 138 -13.67 -16.86 8.98
CA MET A 138 -12.39 -17.31 8.42
C MET A 138 -11.87 -18.55 9.13
N VAL A 139 -11.13 -19.39 8.40
CA VAL A 139 -10.32 -20.45 9.02
C VAL A 139 -9.19 -19.77 9.79
N LEU A 140 -8.90 -20.24 11.01
CA LEU A 140 -7.77 -19.74 11.79
C LEU A 140 -6.48 -19.88 10.95
N PRO A 141 -5.83 -18.78 10.56
CA PRO A 141 -4.77 -18.83 9.57
C PRO A 141 -3.47 -19.31 10.19
N ALA A 142 -2.66 -20.04 9.39
CA ALA A 142 -1.26 -20.24 9.72
C ALA A 142 -0.51 -18.89 9.65
N VAL A 143 0.53 -18.74 10.47
CA VAL A 143 1.35 -17.52 10.53
C VAL A 143 2.76 -17.83 10.09
N VAL A 144 3.26 -17.11 9.08
CA VAL A 144 4.65 -17.18 8.63
C VAL A 144 5.43 -16.08 9.32
N GLY A 145 6.42 -16.45 10.13
CA GLY A 145 7.35 -15.50 10.73
C GLY A 145 8.41 -15.09 9.72
N PHE A 146 8.47 -13.81 9.38
CA PHE A 146 9.48 -13.24 8.49
C PHE A 146 10.49 -12.42 9.29
N LYS A 147 11.67 -13.00 9.51
CA LYS A 147 12.74 -12.38 10.31
C LYS A 147 13.54 -11.40 9.47
N LEU A 148 13.67 -10.18 9.96
CA LEU A 148 14.55 -9.14 9.41
C LEU A 148 15.75 -8.94 10.33
N SER A 149 16.94 -8.93 9.74
CA SER A 149 18.23 -8.66 10.41
C SER A 149 19.05 -7.65 9.61
N GLY A 150 20.17 -7.19 10.16
CA GLY A 150 21.04 -6.23 9.47
C GLY A 150 20.41 -4.85 9.25
N LYS A 151 20.92 -4.11 8.26
CA LYS A 151 20.45 -2.76 7.89
C LYS A 151 20.47 -2.59 6.38
N LEU A 152 19.55 -1.78 5.84
CA LEU A 152 19.61 -1.43 4.41
C LEU A 152 20.87 -0.61 4.10
N ARG A 153 21.59 -1.01 3.05
CA ARG A 153 22.76 -0.28 2.55
C ARG A 153 22.37 1.05 1.92
N ASN A 154 23.31 2.00 1.91
CA ASN A 154 23.12 3.28 1.23
C ASN A 154 22.76 3.09 -0.26
N GLY A 155 21.74 3.82 -0.73
CA GLY A 155 21.24 3.72 -2.09
C GLY A 155 20.23 2.59 -2.32
N VAL A 156 19.93 1.78 -1.30
CA VAL A 156 18.81 0.83 -1.30
C VAL A 156 17.59 1.50 -0.67
N THR A 157 16.42 1.28 -1.27
CA THR A 157 15.15 1.91 -0.88
C THR A 157 14.16 0.92 -0.28
N ALA A 158 13.09 1.45 0.33
CA ALA A 158 11.95 0.64 0.76
C ALA A 158 11.31 -0.13 -0.41
N THR A 159 11.33 0.44 -1.62
CA THR A 159 10.84 -0.21 -2.84
C THR A 159 11.68 -1.46 -3.15
N ASP A 160 13.01 -1.37 -3.05
CA ASP A 160 13.89 -2.52 -3.29
C ASP A 160 13.66 -3.65 -2.27
N LEU A 161 13.46 -3.27 -1.02
CA LEU A 161 13.15 -4.18 0.07
C LEU A 161 11.82 -4.90 -0.18
N VAL A 162 10.74 -4.16 -0.46
CA VAL A 162 9.44 -4.81 -0.68
C VAL A 162 9.44 -5.72 -1.89
N LEU A 163 10.08 -5.36 -3.01
CA LEU A 163 10.15 -6.25 -4.18
C LEU A 163 10.94 -7.53 -3.88
N THR A 164 11.97 -7.45 -3.04
CA THR A 164 12.73 -8.61 -2.55
C THR A 164 11.84 -9.50 -1.67
N VAL A 165 11.13 -8.91 -0.70
CA VAL A 165 10.19 -9.62 0.18
C VAL A 165 9.05 -10.26 -0.62
N THR A 166 8.48 -9.56 -1.61
CA THR A 166 7.42 -10.06 -2.47
C THR A 166 7.87 -11.31 -3.24
N GLN A 167 9.09 -11.29 -3.81
CA GLN A 167 9.66 -12.45 -4.50
C GLN A 167 9.83 -13.65 -3.54
N MET A 168 10.38 -13.43 -2.35
CA MET A 168 10.63 -14.49 -1.36
C MET A 168 9.33 -15.12 -0.87
N LEU A 169 8.36 -14.30 -0.46
CA LEU A 169 7.07 -14.76 0.04
C LEU A 169 6.24 -15.46 -1.04
N ARG A 170 6.32 -15.01 -2.30
CA ARG A 170 5.69 -15.76 -3.41
C ARG A 170 6.32 -17.12 -3.62
N LYS A 171 7.65 -17.21 -3.57
CA LYS A 171 8.34 -18.49 -3.69
C LYS A 171 7.98 -19.45 -2.55
N HIS A 172 7.78 -18.93 -1.33
CA HIS A 172 7.41 -19.72 -0.16
C HIS A 172 5.95 -20.19 -0.16
N GLY A 173 5.04 -19.42 -0.74
CA GLY A 173 3.62 -19.78 -0.82
C GLY A 173 2.85 -19.45 0.47
N VAL A 174 2.40 -18.20 0.56
CA VAL A 174 1.69 -17.66 1.73
C VAL A 174 0.20 -17.38 1.50
N VAL A 175 -0.39 -17.96 0.45
CA VAL A 175 -1.82 -17.84 0.15
C VAL A 175 -2.67 -18.35 1.32
N GLY A 176 -3.58 -17.49 1.80
CA GLY A 176 -4.48 -17.78 2.92
C GLY A 176 -3.81 -17.81 4.30
N LYS A 177 -2.57 -17.32 4.40
CA LYS A 177 -1.79 -17.24 5.64
C LYS A 177 -1.58 -15.79 6.04
N PHE A 178 -1.27 -15.58 7.32
CA PHE A 178 -0.70 -14.33 7.80
C PHE A 178 0.81 -14.35 7.66
N VAL A 179 1.41 -13.18 7.42
CA VAL A 179 2.85 -12.96 7.56
C VAL A 179 3.03 -11.99 8.72
N GLU A 180 3.89 -12.32 9.67
CA GLU A 180 4.28 -11.41 10.74
C GLU A 180 5.78 -11.14 10.66
N PHE A 181 6.14 -9.86 10.59
CA PHE A 181 7.52 -9.41 10.53
C PHE A 181 8.10 -9.23 11.94
N TYR A 182 9.32 -9.72 12.14
CA TYR A 182 10.01 -9.65 13.43
C TYR A 182 11.54 -9.61 13.26
N GLY A 183 12.28 -9.50 14.36
CA GLY A 183 13.75 -9.52 14.36
C GLY A 183 14.39 -8.14 14.54
N GLY A 184 15.72 -8.11 14.65
CA GLY A 184 16.47 -6.90 14.98
C GLY A 184 16.43 -5.82 13.89
N GLY A 185 16.28 -6.21 12.62
CA GLY A 185 16.19 -5.28 11.49
C GLY A 185 14.94 -4.40 11.53
N MET A 186 13.92 -4.77 12.31
CA MET A 186 12.69 -3.98 12.48
C MET A 186 12.95 -2.58 13.07
N GLY A 187 13.97 -2.46 13.92
CA GLY A 187 14.34 -1.18 14.54
C GLY A 187 14.97 -0.18 13.57
N GLU A 188 15.50 -0.67 12.44
CA GLU A 188 16.12 0.15 11.38
C GLU A 188 15.10 0.68 10.37
N LEU A 189 13.91 0.08 10.30
CA LEU A 189 12.86 0.48 9.35
C LEU A 189 12.01 1.61 9.92
N SER A 190 11.80 2.66 9.13
CA SER A 190 10.79 3.68 9.44
C SER A 190 9.38 3.10 9.28
N LEU A 191 8.37 3.78 9.85
CA LEU A 191 6.99 3.34 9.69
C LEU A 191 6.57 3.29 8.21
N ALA A 192 7.00 4.28 7.42
CA ALA A 192 6.70 4.29 6.00
C ALA A 192 7.32 3.11 5.25
N ASP A 193 8.52 2.64 5.63
CA ASP A 193 9.13 1.45 5.03
C ASP A 193 8.32 0.19 5.35
N ARG A 194 7.82 0.06 6.59
CA ARG A 194 6.95 -1.05 7.00
C ARG A 194 5.63 -1.03 6.23
N ALA A 195 5.00 0.13 6.10
CA ALA A 195 3.78 0.31 5.34
C ALA A 195 3.98 -0.04 3.86
N THR A 196 5.12 0.32 3.25
CA THR A 196 5.47 -0.10 1.88
C THR A 196 5.51 -1.63 1.76
N ILE A 197 6.07 -2.35 2.73
CA ILE A 197 6.13 -3.82 2.73
C ILE A 197 4.75 -4.45 2.92
N ALA A 198 4.00 -3.95 3.90
CA ALA A 198 2.67 -4.42 4.25
C ALA A 198 1.63 -4.19 3.13
N ASN A 199 1.76 -3.07 2.41
CA ASN A 199 0.93 -2.73 1.26
C ASN A 199 0.92 -3.84 0.21
N MET A 200 2.09 -4.43 -0.09
CA MET A 200 2.22 -5.44 -1.14
C MET A 200 1.77 -6.86 -0.73
N ALA A 201 1.04 -7.00 0.39
CA ALA A 201 0.53 -8.29 0.84
C ALA A 201 -0.32 -9.03 -0.18
N PRO A 202 -1.20 -8.39 -0.95
CA PRO A 202 -1.90 -9.05 -2.06
C PRO A 202 -0.94 -9.57 -3.14
N GLU A 203 0.14 -8.84 -3.45
CA GLU A 203 1.11 -9.21 -4.47
C GLU A 203 1.95 -10.43 -4.09
N TYR A 204 2.24 -10.64 -2.80
CA TYR A 204 2.80 -11.89 -2.27
C TYR A 204 1.77 -12.87 -1.70
N GLY A 205 0.51 -12.43 -1.69
CA GLY A 205 -0.77 -13.10 -1.43
C GLY A 205 -0.95 -13.67 -0.05
N ALA A 206 -0.31 -13.08 0.94
CA ALA A 206 -0.79 -13.25 2.30
C ALA A 206 -2.15 -12.56 2.43
N THR A 207 -2.93 -12.96 3.44
CA THR A 207 -4.11 -12.19 3.82
C THR A 207 -3.70 -10.85 4.43
N MET A 208 -2.59 -10.80 5.17
CA MET A 208 -2.06 -9.59 5.80
C MET A 208 -0.54 -9.70 6.02
N GLY A 209 0.14 -8.55 6.17
CA GLY A 209 1.59 -8.43 6.39
C GLY A 209 1.91 -7.61 7.63
N PHE A 210 1.86 -8.23 8.81
CA PHE A 210 1.78 -7.57 10.11
C PHE A 210 3.12 -7.11 10.68
N PHE A 211 3.18 -5.84 11.08
CA PHE A 211 4.27 -5.25 11.85
C PHE A 211 3.74 -4.82 13.22
N PRO A 212 4.11 -5.53 14.32
CA PRO A 212 3.66 -5.16 15.65
C PRO A 212 4.01 -3.73 16.04
N VAL A 213 3.18 -3.12 16.90
CA VAL A 213 3.41 -1.76 17.41
C VAL A 213 4.67 -1.71 18.27
N ASP A 214 5.54 -0.74 17.99
CA ASP A 214 6.75 -0.46 18.75
C ASP A 214 7.00 1.05 18.87
N ALA A 215 8.19 1.44 19.35
CA ALA A 215 8.55 2.84 19.52
C ALA A 215 8.52 3.65 18.20
N LYS A 216 8.84 3.05 17.05
CA LYS A 216 8.79 3.73 15.74
C LYS A 216 7.35 4.05 15.34
N THR A 217 6.41 3.16 15.70
CA THR A 217 4.98 3.42 15.52
C THR A 217 4.54 4.63 16.34
N LEU A 218 4.92 4.70 17.63
CA LEU A 218 4.57 5.85 18.48
C LEU A 218 5.20 7.16 17.99
N ASP A 219 6.46 7.13 17.55
CA ASP A 219 7.13 8.28 16.94
C ASP A 219 6.38 8.78 15.68
N TYR A 220 5.91 7.86 14.84
CA TYR A 220 5.13 8.19 13.66
C TYR A 220 3.77 8.81 14.00
N LEU A 221 3.07 8.30 15.01
CA LEU A 221 1.80 8.89 15.47
C LEU A 221 2.00 10.34 15.93
N LYS A 222 3.08 10.62 16.68
CA LYS A 222 3.42 12.00 17.07
C LYS A 222 3.76 12.87 15.86
N LEU A 223 4.57 12.35 14.92
CA LEU A 223 4.97 13.05 13.70
C LEU A 223 3.76 13.49 12.85
N THR A 224 2.71 12.67 12.84
CA THR A 224 1.46 12.90 12.10
C THR A 224 0.41 13.69 12.90
N GLY A 225 0.81 14.26 14.03
CA GLY A 225 -0.01 15.20 14.80
C GLY A 225 -0.99 14.56 15.78
N ARG A 226 -0.85 13.28 16.11
CA ARG A 226 -1.66 12.65 17.17
C ARG A 226 -1.19 13.19 18.52
N SER A 227 -2.12 13.53 19.41
CA SER A 227 -1.81 14.17 20.69
C SER A 227 -0.97 13.25 21.60
N ASP A 228 -0.10 13.85 22.43
CA ASP A 228 0.71 13.09 23.40
C ASP A 228 -0.16 12.25 24.35
N GLU A 229 -1.35 12.74 24.72
CA GLU A 229 -2.33 12.01 25.52
C GLU A 229 -2.82 10.73 24.81
N THR A 230 -3.12 10.83 23.52
CA THR A 230 -3.56 9.68 22.71
C THR A 230 -2.44 8.66 22.58
N VAL A 231 -1.21 9.11 22.29
CA VAL A 231 -0.06 8.24 22.13
C VAL A 231 0.30 7.54 23.44
N ALA A 232 0.25 8.25 24.57
CA ALA A 232 0.48 7.67 25.89
C ALA A 232 -0.59 6.62 26.26
N MET A 233 -1.86 6.88 25.91
CA MET A 233 -2.96 5.92 26.10
C MET A 233 -2.73 4.64 25.28
N ILE A 234 -2.36 4.79 24.00
CA ILE A 234 -2.02 3.66 23.11
C ILE A 234 -0.88 2.83 23.69
N GLU A 235 0.24 3.47 24.07
CA GLU A 235 1.41 2.76 24.61
C GLU A 235 1.06 2.01 25.90
N THR A 236 0.37 2.68 26.82
CA THR A 236 -0.01 2.10 28.12
C THR A 236 -0.90 0.88 27.94
N TYR A 237 -1.93 1.00 27.09
CA TYR A 237 -2.84 -0.10 26.78
C TYR A 237 -2.10 -1.30 26.16
N LEU A 238 -1.28 -1.06 25.13
CA LEU A 238 -0.59 -2.14 24.42
C LEU A 238 0.45 -2.84 25.30
N ARG A 239 1.18 -2.10 26.14
CA ARG A 239 2.11 -2.70 27.12
C ARG A 239 1.38 -3.54 28.16
N ALA A 240 0.26 -3.04 28.71
CA ALA A 240 -0.53 -3.78 29.69
C ALA A 240 -1.09 -5.10 29.12
N ASN A 241 -1.31 -5.17 27.81
CA ASN A 241 -1.86 -6.34 27.12
C ASN A 241 -0.80 -7.19 26.38
N ASN A 242 0.50 -6.93 26.58
CA ASN A 242 1.60 -7.63 25.89
C ASN A 242 1.53 -7.55 24.35
N MET A 243 1.00 -6.45 23.82
CA MET A 243 0.87 -6.16 22.38
C MET A 243 1.86 -5.09 21.89
N PHE A 244 2.75 -4.62 22.75
CA PHE A 244 3.81 -3.67 22.41
C PHE A 244 5.17 -4.39 22.34
N VAL A 245 5.90 -4.18 21.25
CA VAL A 245 7.23 -4.78 21.05
C VAL A 245 8.31 -3.79 21.46
N ASP A 246 9.11 -4.19 22.45
CA ASP A 246 10.26 -3.42 22.95
C ASP A 246 11.57 -4.15 22.66
N TYR A 247 12.22 -3.84 21.53
CA TYR A 247 13.45 -4.53 21.11
C TYR A 247 14.64 -4.36 22.07
N LYS A 248 14.55 -3.53 23.10
CA LYS A 248 15.57 -3.45 24.16
C LYS A 248 15.44 -4.58 25.17
N GLN A 249 14.28 -5.24 25.22
CA GLN A 249 14.00 -6.35 26.11
C GLN A 249 14.15 -7.69 25.40
N VAL A 250 14.47 -8.73 26.17
CA VAL A 250 14.43 -10.11 25.67
C VAL A 250 13.01 -10.42 25.26
N GLN A 251 12.81 -10.63 23.96
CA GLN A 251 11.50 -10.98 23.41
C GLN A 251 11.14 -12.42 23.80
N ALA A 252 9.88 -12.65 24.15
CA ALA A 252 9.36 -14.00 24.26
C ALA A 252 9.49 -14.73 22.92
N GLU A 253 9.80 -16.03 22.96
CA GLU A 253 9.88 -16.84 21.76
C GLU A 253 8.49 -16.95 21.11
N ARG A 254 8.38 -16.53 19.86
CA ARG A 254 7.14 -16.62 19.08
C ARG A 254 7.18 -17.90 18.25
N VAL A 255 6.11 -18.67 18.33
CA VAL A 255 5.95 -19.91 17.56
C VAL A 255 5.17 -19.62 16.30
N TYR A 256 5.85 -19.64 15.17
CA TYR A 256 5.24 -19.50 13.85
C TYR A 256 5.06 -20.85 13.16
N SER A 257 4.12 -20.92 12.21
CA SER A 257 3.86 -22.13 11.42
C SER A 257 4.98 -22.43 10.41
N SER A 258 5.71 -21.41 9.97
CA SER A 258 6.93 -21.53 9.17
C SER A 258 7.75 -20.25 9.27
N TYR A 259 9.02 -20.31 8.89
CA TYR A 259 9.98 -19.24 9.09
C TYR A 259 10.68 -18.88 7.77
N LEU A 260 10.89 -17.59 7.55
CA LEU A 260 11.79 -17.02 6.54
C LEU A 260 12.69 -15.99 7.22
N GLU A 261 13.87 -15.77 6.65
CA GLU A 261 14.81 -14.76 7.13
C GLU A 261 15.38 -13.99 5.94
N LEU A 262 15.55 -12.68 6.12
CA LEU A 262 16.22 -11.78 5.19
C LEU A 262 17.16 -10.88 5.98
N ASP A 263 18.43 -10.92 5.61
CA ASP A 263 19.39 -9.89 5.99
C ASP A 263 19.21 -8.67 5.09
N LEU A 264 18.91 -7.51 5.69
CA LEU A 264 18.70 -6.26 4.97
C LEU A 264 19.95 -5.81 4.22
N ASP A 265 21.14 -6.25 4.61
CA ASP A 265 22.39 -5.96 3.90
C ASP A 265 22.46 -6.65 2.52
N GLU A 266 21.71 -7.75 2.31
CA GLU A 266 21.66 -8.48 1.03
C GLU A 266 20.74 -7.82 0.00
N VAL A 267 19.92 -6.84 0.41
CA VAL A 267 19.00 -6.15 -0.50
C VAL A 267 19.80 -5.30 -1.49
N GLU A 268 19.43 -5.40 -2.77
CA GLU A 268 20.05 -4.69 -3.88
C GLU A 268 19.02 -3.83 -4.62
N PRO A 269 19.43 -2.67 -5.17
CA PRO A 269 18.57 -1.88 -6.04
C PRO A 269 17.97 -2.73 -7.16
N CYS A 270 16.66 -2.68 -7.33
CA CYS A 270 15.93 -3.57 -8.23
C CYS A 270 14.64 -2.95 -8.77
N LEU A 271 14.08 -3.62 -9.78
CA LEU A 271 12.78 -3.37 -10.36
C LEU A 271 12.01 -4.70 -10.37
N SER A 272 10.72 -4.65 -10.69
CA SER A 272 9.92 -5.85 -10.97
C SER A 272 9.21 -5.72 -12.30
N GLY A 273 9.25 -6.78 -13.11
CA GLY A 273 8.61 -6.77 -14.42
C GLY A 273 9.20 -7.76 -15.41
N PRO A 274 8.80 -7.66 -16.70
CA PRO A 274 7.96 -6.59 -17.25
C PRO A 274 6.46 -6.79 -17.02
N LYS A 275 6.01 -7.95 -16.50
CA LYS A 275 4.58 -8.30 -16.48
C LYS A 275 4.01 -8.70 -15.11
N ARG A 276 4.83 -8.96 -14.08
CA ARG A 276 4.34 -9.35 -12.75
C ARG A 276 5.11 -8.66 -11.61
N PRO A 277 4.48 -8.39 -10.45
CA PRO A 277 5.14 -7.74 -9.31
C PRO A 277 6.27 -8.54 -8.65
N HIS A 278 6.24 -9.88 -8.73
CA HIS A 278 7.26 -10.75 -8.15
C HIS A 278 8.38 -11.13 -9.13
N ASP A 279 8.35 -10.61 -10.36
CA ASP A 279 9.40 -10.79 -11.36
C ASP A 279 10.55 -9.81 -11.11
N ARG A 280 11.18 -9.90 -9.94
CA ARG A 280 12.27 -9.03 -9.51
C ARG A 280 13.48 -9.16 -10.44
N VAL A 281 14.06 -8.02 -10.81
CA VAL A 281 15.28 -7.88 -11.60
C VAL A 281 16.15 -6.83 -10.91
N THR A 282 17.38 -7.19 -10.53
CA THR A 282 18.35 -6.22 -9.99
C THR A 282 18.63 -5.13 -11.02
N LEU A 283 18.79 -3.88 -10.60
CA LEU A 283 19.03 -2.73 -11.48
C LEU A 283 20.21 -2.97 -12.42
N LYS A 284 21.29 -3.59 -11.92
CA LYS A 284 22.48 -3.96 -12.72
C LYS A 284 22.17 -4.89 -13.90
N ASN A 285 21.18 -5.77 -13.75
CA ASN A 285 20.81 -6.78 -14.75
C ASN A 285 19.59 -6.37 -15.58
N MET A 286 19.03 -5.18 -15.38
CA MET A 286 17.82 -4.71 -16.04
C MET A 286 17.95 -4.74 -17.57
N GLN A 287 19.07 -4.23 -18.10
CA GLN A 287 19.30 -4.20 -19.55
C GLN A 287 19.40 -5.62 -20.14
N SER A 288 20.14 -6.53 -19.49
CA SER A 288 20.28 -7.91 -19.95
C SER A 288 18.96 -8.70 -19.86
N ASP A 289 18.17 -8.48 -18.82
CA ASP A 289 16.84 -9.11 -18.66
C ASP A 289 15.88 -8.60 -19.75
N TRP A 290 15.87 -7.28 -20.02
CA TRP A 290 15.06 -6.69 -21.09
C TRP A 290 15.41 -7.26 -22.47
N LEU A 291 16.70 -7.31 -22.82
CA LEU A 291 17.16 -7.87 -24.10
C LEU A 291 16.78 -9.35 -24.24
N SER A 292 16.87 -10.11 -23.14
CA SER A 292 16.42 -11.51 -23.13
C SER A 292 14.90 -11.62 -23.30
N CYS A 293 14.14 -10.72 -22.67
CA CYS A 293 12.68 -10.67 -22.79
C CYS A 293 12.22 -10.40 -24.23
N LEU A 294 12.98 -9.66 -25.04
CA LEU A 294 12.63 -9.46 -26.46
C LEU A 294 12.60 -10.78 -27.23
N ASP A 295 13.57 -11.67 -27.00
CA ASP A 295 13.73 -12.95 -27.71
C ASP A 295 12.82 -14.06 -27.16
N ASN A 296 12.66 -14.11 -25.84
CA ASN A 296 11.90 -15.17 -25.16
C ASN A 296 10.46 -15.32 -25.69
N LYS A 297 9.97 -16.57 -25.72
CA LYS A 297 8.59 -16.90 -26.08
C LYS A 297 7.58 -16.06 -25.30
N VAL A 298 6.46 -15.73 -25.94
CA VAL A 298 5.38 -14.94 -25.31
C VAL A 298 5.00 -15.55 -23.96
N GLY A 299 5.19 -14.76 -22.90
CA GLY A 299 4.98 -15.15 -21.52
C GLY A 299 5.30 -13.98 -20.59
N PHE A 300 5.42 -14.23 -19.28
CA PHE A 300 5.70 -13.16 -18.31
C PHE A 300 7.07 -12.47 -18.53
N LYS A 301 8.05 -13.23 -19.03
CA LYS A 301 9.42 -12.79 -19.35
C LYS A 301 9.74 -12.87 -20.84
N GLY A 302 8.74 -12.70 -21.72
CA GLY A 302 8.96 -12.84 -23.15
C GLY A 302 7.94 -12.12 -24.03
N PHE A 303 8.43 -11.55 -25.12
CA PHE A 303 7.67 -10.83 -26.14
C PHE A 303 7.72 -11.49 -27.53
N ALA A 304 8.64 -12.44 -27.76
CA ALA A 304 8.85 -13.14 -29.03
C ALA A 304 9.02 -12.19 -30.23
N VAL A 305 9.80 -11.13 -30.06
CA VAL A 305 10.15 -10.19 -31.13
C VAL A 305 11.24 -10.81 -32.01
N PRO A 306 11.02 -11.00 -33.32
CA PRO A 306 12.03 -11.55 -34.23
C PRO A 306 13.33 -10.72 -34.20
N LYS A 307 14.50 -11.37 -34.25
CA LYS A 307 15.81 -10.72 -34.07
C LYS A 307 16.03 -9.55 -35.03
N GLU A 308 15.58 -9.70 -36.28
CA GLU A 308 15.59 -8.68 -37.31
C GLU A 308 14.75 -7.43 -36.99
N SER A 309 13.76 -7.57 -36.10
CA SER A 309 12.88 -6.48 -35.66
C SER A 309 13.26 -5.87 -34.31
N GLN A 310 14.17 -6.48 -33.55
CA GLN A 310 14.54 -6.00 -32.20
C GLN A 310 15.26 -4.64 -32.23
N ALA A 311 15.97 -4.33 -33.32
CA ALA A 311 16.63 -3.03 -33.53
C ALA A 311 15.74 -2.00 -34.26
N LYS A 312 14.46 -2.31 -34.49
CA LYS A 312 13.56 -1.43 -35.23
C LYS A 312 13.37 -0.10 -34.50
N VAL A 313 13.46 0.98 -35.27
CA VAL A 313 13.19 2.35 -34.81
C VAL A 313 12.01 2.88 -35.61
N ALA A 314 11.02 3.43 -34.90
CA ALA A 314 9.92 4.16 -35.52
C ALA A 314 10.20 5.66 -35.42
N GLU A 315 10.03 6.38 -36.52
CA GLU A 315 10.15 7.83 -36.58
C GLU A 315 8.75 8.45 -36.51
N PHE A 316 8.61 9.55 -35.77
CA PHE A 316 7.34 10.26 -35.60
C PHE A 316 7.59 11.75 -35.36
N SER A 317 6.54 12.57 -35.44
CA SER A 317 6.61 13.99 -35.06
C SER A 317 5.99 14.16 -33.68
N PHE A 318 6.77 14.71 -32.74
CA PHE A 318 6.30 15.07 -31.40
C PHE A 318 6.30 16.59 -31.27
N ARG A 319 5.10 17.19 -31.17
CA ARG A 319 4.92 18.64 -31.08
C ARG A 319 5.67 19.41 -32.19
N GLY A 320 5.65 18.87 -33.42
CA GLY A 320 6.31 19.46 -34.58
C GLY A 320 7.81 19.15 -34.70
N THR A 321 8.41 18.43 -33.75
CA THR A 321 9.82 18.04 -33.78
C THR A 321 9.96 16.57 -34.18
N PRO A 322 10.84 16.21 -35.15
CA PRO A 322 11.15 14.82 -35.46
C PRO A 322 11.70 14.08 -34.23
N ALA A 323 11.13 12.91 -33.94
CA ALA A 323 11.47 12.06 -32.82
C ALA A 323 11.57 10.60 -33.26
N LYS A 324 12.25 9.80 -32.44
CA LYS A 324 12.49 8.37 -32.68
C LYS A 324 12.09 7.59 -31.44
N ILE A 325 11.53 6.39 -31.64
CA ILE A 325 11.22 5.45 -30.57
C ILE A 325 11.67 4.04 -30.96
N LYS A 326 12.24 3.31 -30.01
CA LYS A 326 12.69 1.92 -30.14
C LYS A 326 12.24 1.07 -28.95
N HIS A 327 12.47 -0.24 -29.04
CA HIS A 327 12.22 -1.16 -27.95
C HIS A 327 13.03 -0.79 -26.70
N GLY A 328 12.34 -0.62 -25.58
CA GLY A 328 12.93 -0.28 -24.28
C GLY A 328 12.91 1.20 -23.93
N ASP A 329 12.47 2.06 -24.86
CA ASP A 329 12.29 3.48 -24.55
C ASP A 329 11.15 3.68 -23.54
N VAL A 330 11.40 4.54 -22.55
CA VAL A 330 10.44 4.85 -21.49
C VAL A 330 9.45 5.90 -22.01
N VAL A 331 8.20 5.49 -22.20
CA VAL A 331 7.10 6.38 -22.64
C VAL A 331 6.20 6.84 -21.49
N ILE A 332 6.28 6.18 -20.34
CA ILE A 332 5.59 6.54 -19.10
C ILE A 332 6.59 6.42 -17.95
N ALA A 333 6.79 7.51 -17.22
CA ALA A 333 7.55 7.56 -15.98
C ALA A 333 6.70 8.31 -14.94
N ALA A 334 6.09 7.57 -14.01
CA ALA A 334 5.16 8.13 -13.04
C ALA A 334 5.61 7.79 -11.62
N ILE A 335 5.75 8.81 -10.77
CA ILE A 335 5.81 8.64 -9.32
C ILE A 335 4.36 8.60 -8.84
N THR A 336 3.89 7.41 -8.47
CA THR A 336 2.48 7.14 -8.14
C THR A 336 2.38 6.03 -7.09
N SER A 337 1.15 5.66 -6.73
CA SER A 337 0.76 4.68 -5.72
C SER A 337 1.03 5.11 -4.27
N CYS A 338 0.04 4.85 -3.42
CA CYS A 338 0.18 4.97 -1.96
C CYS A 338 1.38 4.17 -1.41
N THR A 339 1.77 3.07 -2.07
CA THR A 339 2.93 2.24 -1.72
C THR A 339 4.21 3.05 -1.51
N ASN A 340 4.43 4.08 -2.33
CA ASN A 340 5.65 4.90 -2.30
C ASN A 340 5.38 6.37 -1.96
N THR A 341 4.22 6.95 -2.33
CA THR A 341 3.94 8.38 -2.07
C THR A 341 3.75 8.71 -0.59
N SER A 342 3.39 7.71 0.21
CA SER A 342 3.32 7.78 1.68
C SER A 342 4.68 7.73 2.37
N ASN A 343 5.77 7.51 1.62
CA ASN A 343 7.11 7.36 2.16
C ASN A 343 7.99 8.58 1.84
N PRO A 344 8.22 9.48 2.81
CA PRO A 344 9.02 10.69 2.58
C PRO A 344 10.45 10.40 2.12
N ASN A 345 11.05 9.27 2.48
CA ASN A 345 12.43 8.96 2.12
C ASN A 345 12.60 8.83 0.60
N VAL A 346 11.69 8.10 -0.07
CA VAL A 346 11.75 7.94 -1.52
C VAL A 346 11.24 9.18 -2.27
N MET A 347 10.27 9.91 -1.71
CA MET A 347 9.77 11.16 -2.30
C MET A 347 10.82 12.28 -2.28
N LEU A 348 11.48 12.49 -1.13
CA LEU A 348 12.59 13.43 -1.00
C LEU A 348 13.81 12.94 -1.79
N GLY A 349 14.10 11.64 -1.77
CA GLY A 349 15.15 11.03 -2.58
C GLY A 349 14.97 11.35 -4.08
N ALA A 350 13.76 11.18 -4.61
CA ALA A 350 13.44 11.53 -6.00
C ALA A 350 13.66 13.02 -6.29
N ALA A 351 13.22 13.92 -5.39
CA ALA A 351 13.41 15.35 -5.54
C ALA A 351 14.90 15.76 -5.50
N LEU A 352 15.70 15.14 -4.63
CA LEU A 352 17.15 15.39 -4.53
C LEU A 352 17.89 14.88 -5.77
N VAL A 353 17.48 13.75 -6.34
CA VAL A 353 17.99 13.26 -7.62
C VAL A 353 17.64 14.24 -8.74
N ALA A 354 16.39 14.69 -8.82
CA ALA A 354 15.95 15.67 -9.82
C ALA A 354 16.74 16.98 -9.72
N LYS A 355 16.90 17.53 -8.51
CA LYS A 355 17.72 18.73 -8.27
C LYS A 355 19.14 18.54 -8.80
N LYS A 356 19.80 17.44 -8.42
CA LYS A 356 21.18 17.16 -8.82
C LYS A 356 21.29 16.93 -10.34
N ALA A 357 20.28 16.33 -10.96
CA ALA A 357 20.21 16.16 -12.41
C ALA A 357 20.13 17.52 -13.12
N CYS A 358 19.25 18.42 -12.65
CA CYS A 358 19.15 19.79 -13.17
C CYS A 358 20.46 20.58 -12.99
N ASP A 359 21.09 20.48 -11.81
CA ASP A 359 22.39 21.13 -11.53
C ASP A 359 23.51 20.63 -12.47
N LEU A 360 23.37 19.41 -13.01
CA LEU A 360 24.27 18.80 -13.99
C LEU A 360 23.83 19.03 -15.45
N GLY A 361 22.74 19.78 -15.69
CA GLY A 361 22.24 20.10 -17.03
C GLY A 361 21.46 18.97 -17.71
N LEU A 362 20.93 18.02 -16.94
CA LEU A 362 19.99 17.01 -17.45
C LEU A 362 18.54 17.56 -17.39
N GLU A 363 17.70 17.10 -18.34
CA GLU A 363 16.28 17.49 -18.48
C GLU A 363 15.31 16.32 -18.39
#